data_AF-A0A897MRG8-F1
#
_entry.id   AF-A0A897MRG8-F1
#
_cell.length_a   1.000
_cell.length_b   1.000
_cell.length_c   1.000
_cell.angle_alpha   90.00
_cell.angle_beta   90.00
_cell.angle_gamma   90.00
#
_symmetry.space_group_name_H-M   'P 1'
#
loop_
_entity.id
_entity.type
_entity.pdbx_description
1 polymer ?
#
loop_
_entity_poly.entity_id
_entity_poly.type
_entity_poly.pdbx_seq_one_letter_code
_entity_poly.pdbx_strand_id
1 'polypeptide(L)'
;MQRRAAAGYVALFLVIAVGAYGLAVTAESPEITLEDPEYDVEEGDQFEAEGVTYTLTEVTRDDGVPTGTLEWNITVDEEESWEHGDVIEYQESDYEVLIPNETDPSEFTLREEPGDDLDVRGEGDDRVIRVEEDGEEEFVPIDEYEPLDRQTFAEGDAIEYDEHDATVAEVTEDEVRIEWTEEATDDLTLREGLEVAQLSEDQTYIAHFTAGDRLQLTSDHESYNEQADEIAYFEERTDGLTVATILSGLTAFLLVGMAYLPRKE
;
A
#
# COMPACT_ATOMS: atom_id res chain seq x y z
N MET A 1 28.07 67.02 -14.97
CA MET A 1 26.77 66.77 -14.29
C MET A 1 26.43 65.27 -14.24
N GLN A 2 26.65 64.49 -15.30
CA GLN A 2 26.34 63.04 -15.35
C GLN A 2 26.90 62.18 -14.19
N ARG A 3 28.18 62.36 -13.79
CA ARG A 3 28.78 61.56 -12.70
C ARG A 3 28.18 61.81 -11.31
N ARG A 4 27.73 63.05 -11.03
CA ARG A 4 27.10 63.40 -9.75
C ARG A 4 25.67 62.90 -9.66
N ALA A 5 24.94 62.92 -10.78
CA ALA A 5 23.62 62.30 -10.86
C ALA A 5 23.71 60.77 -10.72
N ALA A 6 24.66 60.12 -11.39
CA ALA A 6 24.89 58.67 -11.27
C ALA A 6 25.21 58.23 -9.82
N ALA A 7 26.03 58.99 -9.09
CA ALA A 7 26.35 58.69 -7.70
C ALA A 7 25.11 58.72 -6.78
N GLY A 8 24.16 59.63 -7.03
CA GLY A 8 22.89 59.68 -6.29
C GLY A 8 22.02 58.45 -6.52
N TYR A 9 21.89 58.00 -7.77
CA TYR A 9 21.14 56.78 -8.10
C TYR A 9 21.82 55.51 -7.56
N VAL A 10 23.15 55.41 -7.65
CA VAL A 10 23.90 54.29 -7.05
C VAL A 10 23.65 54.21 -5.54
N ALA A 11 23.73 55.34 -4.83
CA ALA A 11 23.43 55.36 -3.39
C ALA A 11 21.99 54.93 -3.09
N LEU A 12 21.02 55.38 -3.89
CA LEU A 12 19.62 54.97 -3.75
C LEU A 12 19.44 53.46 -3.95
N PHE A 13 19.99 52.89 -5.03
CA PHE A 13 19.88 51.46 -5.30
C PHE A 13 20.58 50.60 -4.25
N LEU A 14 21.70 51.06 -3.68
CA LEU A 14 22.36 50.36 -2.58
C LEU A 14 21.52 50.37 -1.29
N VAL A 15 20.85 51.49 -0.98
CA VAL A 15 19.94 51.56 0.18
C VAL A 15 18.74 50.62 -0.01
N ILE A 16 18.16 50.58 -1.23
CA ILE A 16 17.05 49.66 -1.55
C ILE A 16 17.52 48.21 -1.44
N ALA A 17 18.70 47.88 -1.98
CA ALA A 17 19.25 46.53 -1.91
C ALA A 17 19.48 46.07 -0.47
N VAL A 18 20.10 46.91 0.37
CA VAL A 18 20.35 46.58 1.79
C VAL A 18 19.04 46.46 2.57
N GLY A 19 18.07 47.35 2.30
CA GLY A 19 16.76 47.31 2.95
C GLY A 19 15.95 46.05 2.59
N ALA A 20 15.90 45.71 1.31
CA ALA A 20 15.18 44.53 0.83
C ALA A 20 15.84 43.23 1.32
N TYR A 21 17.17 43.13 1.26
CA TYR A 21 17.91 42.00 1.80
C TYR A 21 17.68 41.84 3.31
N GLY A 22 17.76 42.94 4.06
CA GLY A 22 17.51 42.93 5.51
C GLY A 22 16.14 42.37 5.85
N LEU A 23 15.10 42.82 5.16
CA LEU A 23 13.73 42.31 5.36
C LEU A 23 13.58 40.83 4.98
N ALA A 24 14.22 40.39 3.90
CA ALA A 24 14.15 39.00 3.44
C ALA A 24 14.81 38.01 4.43
N VAL A 25 15.92 38.39 5.06
CA VAL A 25 16.68 37.45 5.92
C VAL A 25 16.31 37.48 7.40
N THR A 26 15.61 38.52 7.86
CA THR A 26 15.19 38.62 9.27
C THR A 26 13.73 38.28 9.49
N ALA A 27 12.97 38.04 8.42
CA ALA A 27 11.58 37.65 8.55
C ALA A 27 11.50 36.18 9.00
N GLU A 28 10.74 35.92 10.05
CA GLU A 28 10.41 34.57 10.50
C GLU A 28 9.36 33.99 9.53
N SER A 29 9.60 32.79 9.00
CA SER A 29 8.65 32.10 8.15
C SER A 29 7.47 31.61 8.99
N PRO A 30 6.22 31.76 8.53
CA PRO A 30 5.10 31.05 9.13
C PRO A 30 5.30 29.53 8.98
N GLU A 31 4.73 28.77 9.91
CA GLU A 31 4.76 27.31 9.93
C GLU A 31 3.35 26.81 10.19
N ILE A 32 2.97 25.69 9.58
CA ILE A 32 1.68 25.06 9.87
C ILE A 32 1.73 24.50 11.29
N THR A 33 0.76 24.88 12.11
CA THR A 33 0.55 24.32 13.45
C THR A 33 -0.88 23.86 13.59
N LEU A 34 -1.06 22.57 13.90
CA LEU A 34 -2.36 21.99 14.17
C LEU A 34 -2.58 22.01 15.69
N GLU A 35 -3.56 22.79 16.17
CA GLU A 35 -3.82 22.94 17.60
C GLU A 35 -4.46 21.70 18.23
N ASP A 36 -5.35 21.03 17.48
CA ASP A 36 -6.06 19.82 17.88
C ASP A 36 -6.18 18.85 16.69
N PRO A 37 -5.08 18.21 16.25
CA PRO A 37 -5.17 17.19 15.21
C PRO A 37 -5.96 15.98 15.70
N GLU A 38 -6.79 15.40 14.84
CA GLU A 38 -7.56 14.20 15.13
C GLU A 38 -6.67 12.99 15.42
N TYR A 39 -5.56 12.87 14.68
CA TYR A 39 -4.54 11.87 14.94
C TYR A 39 -3.16 12.53 14.94
N ASP A 40 -2.30 12.10 15.87
CA ASP A 40 -0.91 12.53 15.97
C ASP A 40 -0.04 11.31 16.32
N VAL A 41 0.68 10.81 15.32
CA VAL A 41 1.25 9.45 15.28
C VAL A 41 2.73 9.53 14.95
N GLU A 42 3.58 8.87 15.74
CA GLU A 42 5.01 8.74 15.44
C GLU A 42 5.27 7.57 14.50
N GLU A 43 6.35 7.60 13.73
CA GLU A 43 6.80 6.42 12.99
C GLU A 43 6.97 5.23 13.95
N GLY A 44 6.37 4.10 13.57
CA GLY A 44 6.31 2.86 14.35
C GLY A 44 5.09 2.76 15.29
N ASP A 45 4.34 3.84 15.49
CA ASP A 45 3.13 3.84 16.30
C ASP A 45 1.86 3.54 15.48
N GLN A 46 0.80 3.19 16.21
CA GLN A 46 -0.49 2.82 15.66
C GLN A 46 -1.61 3.76 16.14
N PHE A 47 -2.63 3.92 15.32
CA PHE A 47 -3.88 4.61 15.67
C PHE A 47 -5.08 3.86 15.09
N GLU A 48 -6.27 4.13 15.63
CA GLU A 48 -7.50 3.49 15.20
C GLU A 48 -8.42 4.52 14.54
N ALA A 49 -8.91 4.22 13.33
CA ALA A 49 -9.91 4.99 12.62
C ALA A 49 -11.00 4.05 12.10
N GLU A 50 -12.27 4.35 12.40
CA GLU A 50 -13.44 3.53 12.04
C GLU A 50 -13.33 2.02 12.41
N GLY A 51 -12.57 1.70 13.47
CA GLY A 51 -12.37 0.33 13.92
C GLY A 51 -11.25 -0.43 13.20
N VAL A 52 -10.57 0.21 12.25
CA VAL A 52 -9.34 -0.30 11.61
C VAL A 52 -8.13 0.27 12.32
N THR A 53 -7.18 -0.59 12.69
CA THR A 53 -5.90 -0.18 13.28
C THR A 53 -4.87 0.03 12.18
N TYR A 54 -4.43 1.26 12.01
CA TYR A 54 -3.37 1.65 11.09
C TYR A 54 -2.06 1.82 11.83
N THR A 55 -0.96 1.39 11.23
CA THR A 55 0.40 1.61 11.72
C THR A 55 1.13 2.53 10.78
N LEU A 56 1.76 3.60 11.29
CA LEU A 56 2.65 4.43 10.48
C LEU A 56 4.01 3.74 10.41
N THR A 57 4.32 3.07 9.31
CA THR A 57 5.49 2.18 9.26
C THR A 57 6.75 2.85 8.74
N GLU A 58 6.61 3.87 7.91
CA GLU A 58 7.75 4.62 7.37
C GLU A 58 7.37 6.08 7.11
N VAL A 59 8.28 7.00 7.43
CA VAL A 59 8.23 8.40 6.98
C VAL A 59 9.53 8.74 6.25
N THR A 60 9.41 9.02 4.95
CA THR A 60 10.53 9.39 4.07
C THR A 60 10.35 10.80 3.51
N ARG A 61 11.36 11.27 2.76
CA ARG A 61 11.30 12.54 2.02
C ARG A 61 11.64 12.29 0.56
N ASP A 62 10.69 12.54 -0.32
CA ASP A 62 10.82 12.45 -1.78
C ASP A 62 10.96 13.88 -2.34
N ASP A 63 12.10 14.19 -2.98
CA ASP A 63 12.44 15.55 -3.44
C ASP A 63 12.30 16.65 -2.36
N GLY A 64 12.48 16.27 -1.08
CA GLY A 64 12.35 17.17 0.07
C GLY A 64 10.93 17.31 0.61
N VAL A 65 9.94 16.67 -0.03
CA VAL A 65 8.55 16.60 0.44
C VAL A 65 8.37 15.36 1.32
N PRO A 66 7.89 15.48 2.56
CA PRO A 66 7.67 14.33 3.41
C PRO A 66 6.50 13.46 2.90
N THR A 67 6.70 12.15 3.00
CA THR A 67 5.76 11.10 2.62
C THR A 67 5.75 10.03 3.70
N GLY A 68 4.59 9.44 3.99
CA GLY A 68 4.47 8.40 5.02
C GLY A 68 3.63 7.23 4.54
N THR A 69 3.87 6.04 5.09
CA THR A 69 3.14 4.82 4.73
C THR A 69 2.32 4.35 5.93
N LEU A 70 1.01 4.22 5.74
CA LEU A 70 0.14 3.53 6.68
C LEU A 70 -0.07 2.10 6.22
N GLU A 71 0.08 1.14 7.13
CA GLU A 71 -0.22 -0.28 6.88
C GLU A 71 -1.28 -0.76 7.86
N TRP A 72 -2.20 -1.61 7.39
CA TRP A 72 -3.20 -2.24 8.23
C TRP A 72 -3.47 -3.68 7.78
N ASN A 73 -3.90 -4.52 8.72
CA ASN A 73 -4.26 -5.89 8.41
C ASN A 73 -5.65 -5.93 7.77
N ILE A 74 -5.75 -6.70 6.70
CA ILE A 74 -6.98 -7.04 6.03
C ILE A 74 -7.15 -8.55 6.00
N THR A 75 -8.34 -8.95 5.60
CA THR A 75 -8.72 -10.34 5.46
C THR A 75 -9.19 -10.51 4.03
N VAL A 76 -8.61 -11.49 3.32
CA VAL A 76 -8.91 -11.76 1.91
C VAL A 76 -9.54 -13.14 1.80
N ASP A 77 -10.65 -13.22 1.08
CA ASP A 77 -11.30 -14.48 0.74
C ASP A 77 -10.58 -15.10 -0.47
N GLU A 78 -10.14 -16.34 -0.32
CA GLU A 78 -9.48 -17.15 -1.36
C GLU A 78 -10.34 -18.38 -1.67
N GLU A 79 -10.23 -18.87 -2.91
CA GLU A 79 -11.01 -20.02 -3.38
C GLU A 79 -10.17 -20.94 -4.27
N GLU A 80 -10.48 -22.23 -4.22
CA GLU A 80 -9.91 -23.23 -5.13
C GLU A 80 -10.99 -24.22 -5.60
N SER A 81 -10.91 -24.62 -6.87
CA SER A 81 -11.78 -25.64 -7.47
C SER A 81 -10.97 -26.90 -7.78
N TRP A 82 -11.55 -28.06 -7.44
CA TRP A 82 -11.03 -29.38 -7.81
C TRP A 82 -12.03 -30.11 -8.69
N GLU A 83 -11.58 -30.60 -9.84
CA GLU A 83 -12.43 -31.37 -10.75
C GLU A 83 -12.52 -32.84 -10.31
N HIS A 84 -13.59 -33.53 -10.71
CA HIS A 84 -13.67 -34.98 -10.51
C HIS A 84 -12.51 -35.71 -11.19
N GLY A 85 -11.80 -36.53 -10.42
CA GLY A 85 -10.63 -37.29 -10.84
C GLY A 85 -9.31 -36.52 -10.72
N ASP A 86 -9.34 -35.27 -10.24
CA ASP A 86 -8.11 -34.55 -9.90
C ASP A 86 -7.39 -35.24 -8.74
N VAL A 87 -6.06 -35.16 -8.78
CA VAL A 87 -5.20 -35.61 -7.69
C VAL A 87 -4.66 -34.37 -6.97
N ILE A 88 -4.97 -34.28 -5.69
CA ILE A 88 -4.56 -33.19 -4.80
C ILE A 88 -3.64 -33.71 -3.69
N GLU A 89 -2.75 -32.86 -3.19
CA GLU A 89 -1.99 -33.15 -1.97
C GLU A 89 -2.86 -32.79 -0.76
N TYR A 90 -3.09 -33.75 0.13
CA TYR A 90 -3.90 -33.60 1.34
C TYR A 90 -3.29 -34.40 2.49
N GLN A 91 -3.05 -33.75 3.64
CA GLN A 91 -2.38 -34.35 4.80
C GLN A 91 -1.06 -35.09 4.47
N GLU A 92 -0.21 -34.46 3.64
CA GLU A 92 1.11 -35.00 3.20
C GLU A 92 1.04 -36.27 2.31
N SER A 93 -0.14 -36.58 1.74
CA SER A 93 -0.36 -37.69 0.81
C SER A 93 -1.19 -37.24 -0.40
N ASP A 94 -1.10 -37.97 -1.51
CA ASP A 94 -1.89 -37.70 -2.71
C ASP A 94 -3.28 -38.36 -2.60
N TYR A 95 -4.34 -37.61 -2.88
CA TYR A 95 -5.72 -38.06 -2.89
C TYR A 95 -6.41 -37.71 -4.20
N GLU A 96 -7.22 -38.61 -4.71
CA GLU A 96 -8.10 -38.37 -5.85
C GLU A 96 -9.48 -37.89 -5.40
N VAL A 97 -10.02 -36.90 -6.12
CA VAL A 97 -11.32 -36.28 -5.86
C VAL A 97 -12.44 -37.06 -6.56
N LEU A 98 -13.32 -37.68 -5.76
CA LEU A 98 -14.44 -38.47 -6.25
C LEU A 98 -15.76 -37.76 -5.97
N ILE A 99 -16.43 -37.32 -7.04
CA ILE A 99 -17.76 -36.69 -6.98
C ILE A 99 -18.80 -37.75 -7.35
N PRO A 100 -19.89 -37.92 -6.57
CA PRO A 100 -20.97 -38.81 -6.92
C PRO A 100 -21.62 -38.44 -8.25
N ASN A 101 -21.84 -39.42 -9.11
CA ASN A 101 -22.55 -39.24 -10.38
C ASN A 101 -24.08 -39.14 -10.14
N GLU A 102 -24.50 -38.01 -9.59
CA GLU A 102 -25.89 -37.62 -9.37
C GLU A 102 -26.12 -36.17 -9.77
N THR A 103 -27.37 -35.76 -9.99
CA THR A 103 -27.70 -34.45 -10.61
C THR A 103 -27.46 -33.23 -9.70
N ASP A 104 -27.24 -33.44 -8.41
CA ASP A 104 -27.11 -32.39 -7.40
C ASP A 104 -26.34 -32.98 -6.21
N PRO A 105 -25.06 -33.34 -6.40
CA PRO A 105 -24.25 -33.87 -5.33
C PRO A 105 -24.06 -32.79 -4.27
N SER A 106 -23.94 -33.19 -3.01
CA SER A 106 -23.63 -32.28 -1.90
C SER A 106 -22.48 -32.79 -1.04
N GLU A 107 -21.84 -33.87 -1.50
CA GLU A 107 -20.72 -34.53 -0.87
C GLU A 107 -19.74 -35.02 -1.92
N PHE A 108 -18.46 -35.08 -1.55
CA PHE A 108 -17.40 -35.69 -2.35
C PHE A 108 -16.52 -36.55 -1.44
N THR A 109 -15.73 -37.43 -2.04
CA THR A 109 -14.79 -38.29 -1.31
C THR A 109 -13.38 -38.08 -1.83
N LEU A 110 -12.45 -37.78 -0.93
CA LEU A 110 -11.02 -37.94 -1.16
C LEU A 110 -10.64 -39.39 -0.93
N ARG A 111 -10.05 -40.03 -1.94
CA ARG A 111 -9.49 -41.39 -1.82
C ARG A 111 -7.99 -41.35 -2.02
N GLU A 112 -7.23 -41.93 -1.10
CA GLU A 112 -5.77 -42.02 -1.20
C GLU A 112 -5.38 -42.65 -2.54
N GLU A 113 -4.42 -42.03 -3.24
CA GLU A 113 -3.88 -42.60 -4.47
C GLU A 113 -3.03 -43.84 -4.15
N PRO A 114 -3.16 -44.93 -4.93
CA PRO A 114 -2.36 -46.13 -4.70
C PRO A 114 -0.86 -45.85 -4.78
N GLY A 115 -0.11 -46.23 -3.75
CA GLY A 115 1.34 -46.16 -3.76
C GLY A 115 2.01 -47.04 -4.83
N ASP A 116 3.26 -46.74 -5.15
CA ASP A 116 4.06 -47.43 -6.17
C ASP A 116 4.22 -48.96 -5.94
N ASP A 117 3.97 -49.45 -4.73
CA ASP A 117 4.06 -50.87 -4.38
C ASP A 117 2.82 -51.69 -4.78
N LEU A 118 1.73 -51.04 -5.17
CA LEU A 118 0.50 -51.68 -5.63
C LEU A 118 0.50 -51.88 -7.15
N ASP A 119 0.13 -53.08 -7.62
CA ASP A 119 -0.07 -53.37 -9.06
C ASP A 119 -1.49 -52.97 -9.47
N VAL A 120 -1.63 -51.71 -9.89
CA VAL A 120 -2.88 -51.12 -10.41
C VAL A 120 -3.01 -51.40 -11.91
N ARG A 121 -4.19 -51.85 -12.35
CA ARG A 121 -4.52 -52.08 -13.76
C ARG A 121 -5.82 -51.39 -14.15
N GLY A 122 -5.93 -50.95 -15.39
CA GLY A 122 -7.08 -50.19 -15.87
C GLY A 122 -6.79 -48.68 -15.90
N GLU A 123 -7.80 -47.89 -16.22
CA GLU A 123 -7.73 -46.43 -16.30
C GLU A 123 -9.06 -45.86 -15.74
N GLY A 124 -9.03 -44.69 -15.11
CA GLY A 124 -10.22 -44.05 -14.52
C GLY A 124 -10.90 -44.90 -13.44
N ASP A 125 -12.23 -44.98 -13.50
CA ASP A 125 -13.07 -45.73 -12.55
C ASP A 125 -12.98 -47.26 -12.70
N ASP A 126 -12.48 -47.76 -13.84
CA ASP A 126 -12.35 -49.19 -14.10
C ASP A 126 -11.05 -49.78 -13.50
N ARG A 127 -10.35 -49.03 -12.64
CA ARG A 127 -9.10 -49.47 -12.00
C ARG A 127 -9.34 -50.63 -11.03
N VAL A 128 -8.44 -51.61 -11.08
CA VAL A 128 -8.40 -52.76 -10.17
C VAL A 128 -7.01 -52.92 -9.58
N ILE A 129 -6.94 -53.35 -8.32
CA ILE A 129 -5.70 -53.66 -7.61
C ILE A 129 -5.53 -55.18 -7.59
N ARG A 130 -4.36 -55.66 -8.05
CA ARG A 130 -3.99 -57.07 -7.95
C ARG A 130 -3.57 -57.40 -6.52
N VAL A 131 -4.26 -58.32 -5.89
CA VAL A 131 -3.97 -58.83 -4.55
C VAL A 131 -3.60 -60.31 -4.66
N GLU A 132 -2.61 -60.76 -3.89
CA GLU A 132 -2.27 -62.17 -3.75
C GLU A 132 -2.69 -62.64 -2.35
N GLU A 133 -3.72 -63.48 -2.27
CA GLU A 133 -4.20 -64.09 -1.02
C GLU A 133 -4.10 -65.62 -1.14
N ASP A 134 -3.46 -66.27 -0.16
CA ASP A 134 -3.28 -67.74 -0.11
C ASP A 134 -2.68 -68.40 -1.39
N GLY A 135 -1.96 -67.62 -2.20
CA GLY A 135 -1.33 -68.07 -3.45
C GLY A 135 -2.27 -68.07 -4.66
N GLU A 136 -3.46 -67.48 -4.53
CA GLU A 136 -4.38 -67.18 -5.61
C GLU A 136 -4.35 -65.66 -5.91
N GLU A 137 -4.47 -65.30 -7.18
CA GLU A 137 -4.52 -63.90 -7.61
C GLU A 137 -5.97 -63.42 -7.65
N GLU A 138 -6.25 -62.30 -6.99
CA GLU A 138 -7.53 -61.61 -7.04
C GLU A 138 -7.36 -60.18 -7.59
N PHE A 139 -8.40 -59.69 -8.27
CA PHE A 139 -8.47 -58.31 -8.74
C PHE A 139 -9.63 -57.63 -8.02
N VAL A 140 -9.30 -56.74 -7.10
CA VAL A 140 -10.27 -55.98 -6.32
C VAL A 140 -10.48 -54.64 -7.02
N PRO A 141 -11.72 -54.23 -7.34
CA PRO A 141 -11.99 -52.86 -7.81
C PRO A 141 -11.37 -51.83 -6.87
N ILE A 142 -10.79 -50.75 -7.41
CA ILE A 142 -10.15 -49.73 -6.59
C ILE A 142 -11.12 -49.13 -5.56
N ASP A 143 -12.41 -49.04 -5.91
CA ASP A 143 -13.49 -48.60 -5.02
C ASP A 143 -13.81 -49.57 -3.89
N GLU A 144 -13.46 -50.84 -4.03
CA GLU A 144 -13.70 -51.89 -3.03
C GLU A 144 -12.43 -52.23 -2.23
N TYR A 145 -11.28 -51.65 -2.59
CA TYR A 145 -10.02 -51.90 -1.91
C TYR A 145 -9.96 -51.10 -0.59
N GLU A 146 -10.40 -51.76 0.49
CA GLU A 146 -10.47 -51.21 1.86
C GLU A 146 -9.17 -50.60 2.43
N PRO A 147 -7.95 -51.03 2.02
CA PRO A 147 -6.73 -50.45 2.59
C PRO A 147 -6.42 -48.99 2.22
N LEU A 148 -7.02 -48.43 1.16
CA LEU A 148 -6.83 -47.01 0.82
C LEU A 148 -7.67 -46.14 1.74
N ASP A 149 -7.09 -45.06 2.27
CA ASP A 149 -7.81 -44.12 3.10
C ASP A 149 -8.91 -43.39 2.29
N ARG A 150 -10.03 -43.09 2.97
CA ARG A 150 -11.17 -42.38 2.37
C ARG A 150 -11.75 -41.40 3.35
N GLN A 151 -11.90 -40.16 2.88
CA GLN A 151 -12.46 -39.07 3.65
C GLN A 151 -13.57 -38.42 2.84
N THR A 152 -14.78 -38.43 3.40
CA THR A 152 -15.97 -37.86 2.75
C THR A 152 -16.29 -36.53 3.43
N PHE A 153 -16.53 -35.52 2.62
CA PHE A 153 -16.90 -34.18 3.06
C PHE A 153 -18.17 -33.75 2.35
N ALA A 154 -19.01 -33.01 3.07
CA ALA A 154 -20.19 -32.37 2.53
C ALA A 154 -20.00 -30.85 2.41
N GLU A 155 -20.86 -30.20 1.63
CA GLU A 155 -20.95 -28.74 1.63
C GLU A 155 -21.10 -28.17 3.06
N GLY A 156 -20.28 -27.18 3.38
CA GLY A 156 -20.19 -26.56 4.70
C GLY A 156 -19.28 -27.28 5.71
N ASP A 157 -18.70 -28.42 5.35
CA ASP A 157 -17.68 -29.06 6.18
C ASP A 157 -16.36 -28.29 6.14
N ALA A 158 -15.63 -28.30 7.26
CA ALA A 158 -14.29 -27.74 7.34
C ALA A 158 -13.26 -28.76 6.85
N ILE A 159 -12.26 -28.29 6.10
CA ILE A 159 -11.17 -29.08 5.54
C ILE A 159 -9.84 -28.33 5.71
N GLU A 160 -8.82 -29.00 6.24
CA GLU A 160 -7.48 -28.42 6.37
C GLU A 160 -6.70 -28.64 5.06
N TYR A 161 -6.51 -27.60 4.27
CA TYR A 161 -5.88 -27.66 2.94
C TYR A 161 -4.74 -26.65 2.83
N ASP A 162 -3.55 -27.11 2.43
CA ASP A 162 -2.33 -26.29 2.31
C ASP A 162 -2.03 -25.41 3.55
N GLU A 163 -2.16 -25.99 4.75
CA GLU A 163 -2.03 -25.27 6.04
C GLU A 163 -3.12 -24.22 6.33
N HIS A 164 -4.18 -24.16 5.51
CA HIS A 164 -5.35 -23.30 5.70
C HIS A 164 -6.56 -24.06 6.24
N ASP A 165 -7.32 -23.40 7.12
CA ASP A 165 -8.63 -23.85 7.56
C ASP A 165 -9.69 -23.44 6.50
N ALA A 166 -9.90 -24.30 5.50
CA ALA A 166 -10.87 -24.09 4.42
C ALA A 166 -12.25 -24.68 4.75
N THR A 167 -13.26 -24.26 3.99
CA THR A 167 -14.63 -24.78 4.03
C THR A 167 -15.04 -25.24 2.64
N VAL A 168 -15.76 -26.36 2.56
CA VAL A 168 -16.36 -26.81 1.30
C VAL A 168 -17.52 -25.88 0.94
N ALA A 169 -17.32 -25.02 -0.05
CA ALA A 169 -18.27 -23.99 -0.47
C ALA A 169 -19.43 -24.60 -1.26
N GLU A 170 -19.10 -25.40 -2.27
CA GLU A 170 -20.04 -25.95 -3.25
C GLU A 170 -19.51 -27.28 -3.79
N VAL A 171 -20.40 -28.24 -3.99
CA VAL A 171 -20.11 -29.48 -4.70
C VAL A 171 -21.06 -29.57 -5.89
N THR A 172 -20.50 -29.68 -7.10
CA THR A 172 -21.27 -29.80 -8.35
C THR A 172 -21.01 -31.16 -8.99
N GLU A 173 -21.67 -31.46 -10.11
CA GLU A 173 -21.45 -32.71 -10.87
C GLU A 173 -20.01 -32.88 -11.36
N ASP A 174 -19.27 -31.79 -11.54
CA ASP A 174 -17.96 -31.77 -12.20
C ASP A 174 -16.83 -31.23 -11.30
N GLU A 175 -17.13 -30.32 -10.36
CA GLU A 175 -16.14 -29.68 -9.48
C GLU A 175 -16.59 -29.54 -8.03
N VAL A 176 -15.62 -29.54 -7.12
CA VAL A 176 -15.74 -29.14 -5.71
C VAL A 176 -15.05 -27.79 -5.56
N ARG A 177 -15.71 -26.82 -4.93
CA ARG A 177 -15.10 -25.54 -4.55
C ARG A 177 -14.86 -25.50 -3.05
N ILE A 178 -13.63 -25.17 -2.65
CA ILE A 178 -13.28 -24.82 -1.29
C ILE A 178 -12.99 -23.33 -1.18
N GLU A 179 -13.28 -22.76 -0.03
CA GLU A 179 -13.04 -21.35 0.28
C GLU A 179 -12.35 -21.22 1.65
N TRP A 180 -11.36 -20.35 1.73
CA TRP A 180 -10.70 -20.01 3.00
C TRP A 180 -10.41 -18.53 3.05
N THR A 181 -9.91 -18.11 4.20
CA THR A 181 -9.67 -16.71 4.49
C THR A 181 -8.23 -16.54 4.96
N GLU A 182 -7.52 -15.61 4.34
CA GLU A 182 -6.13 -15.30 4.69
C GLU A 182 -5.97 -13.91 5.30
N GLU A 183 -5.03 -13.79 6.25
CA GLU A 183 -4.58 -12.49 6.74
C GLU A 183 -3.57 -11.89 5.77
N ALA A 184 -3.84 -10.68 5.29
CA ALA A 184 -2.94 -9.92 4.46
C ALA A 184 -2.74 -8.51 5.03
N THR A 185 -1.80 -7.76 4.46
CA THR A 185 -1.55 -6.37 4.81
C THR A 185 -1.81 -5.51 3.59
N ASP A 186 -2.53 -4.41 3.77
CA ASP A 186 -2.73 -3.37 2.76
C ASP A 186 -2.04 -2.08 3.19
N ASP A 187 -1.71 -1.23 2.23
CA ASP A 187 -0.93 -0.02 2.45
C ASP A 187 -1.52 1.24 1.80
N LEU A 188 -1.24 2.38 2.43
CA LEU A 188 -1.64 3.70 1.96
C LEU A 188 -0.47 4.68 2.11
N THR A 189 0.06 5.12 0.98
CA THR A 189 1.04 6.21 0.94
C THR A 189 0.37 7.58 1.08
N LEU A 190 0.79 8.33 2.08
CA LEU A 190 0.40 9.71 2.38
C LEU A 190 1.49 10.69 1.92
N ARG A 191 1.07 11.90 1.54
CA ARG A 191 1.96 13.00 1.16
C ARG A 191 1.53 14.27 1.89
N GLU A 192 2.49 15.14 2.18
CA GLU A 192 2.24 16.46 2.77
C GLU A 192 1.11 17.22 2.06
N GLY A 193 0.15 17.72 2.82
CA GLY A 193 -0.97 18.52 2.35
C GLY A 193 -2.00 17.78 1.49
N LEU A 194 -1.90 16.46 1.36
CA LEU A 194 -2.82 15.68 0.55
C LEU A 194 -4.04 15.23 1.35
N GLU A 195 -5.20 15.24 0.69
CA GLU A 195 -6.47 14.78 1.23
C GLU A 195 -6.57 13.24 1.31
N VAL A 196 -6.90 12.73 2.48
CA VAL A 196 -6.96 11.30 2.82
C VAL A 196 -8.40 10.94 3.17
N ALA A 197 -9.12 10.36 2.21
CA ALA A 197 -10.52 9.94 2.38
C ALA A 197 -10.67 8.45 2.73
N GLN A 198 -9.58 7.67 2.72
CA GLN A 198 -9.64 6.21 2.95
C GLN A 198 -9.70 5.82 4.44
N LEU A 199 -9.52 6.79 5.34
CA LEU A 199 -9.54 6.56 6.80
C LEU A 199 -10.93 6.72 7.40
N SER A 200 -11.89 7.28 6.65
CA SER A 200 -13.28 7.40 7.10
C SER A 200 -14.25 7.57 5.92
N GLU A 201 -15.42 6.94 6.00
CA GLU A 201 -16.47 7.10 4.98
C GLU A 201 -17.07 8.53 4.95
N ASP A 202 -17.12 9.20 6.12
CA ASP A 202 -17.80 10.47 6.31
C ASP A 202 -16.85 11.69 6.38
N GLN A 203 -15.54 11.44 6.57
CA GLN A 203 -14.56 12.49 6.83
C GLN A 203 -13.29 12.32 6.00
N THR A 204 -12.90 13.40 5.32
CA THR A 204 -11.57 13.52 4.68
C THR A 204 -10.61 14.23 5.62
N TYR A 205 -9.39 13.73 5.73
CA TYR A 205 -8.31 14.34 6.50
C TYR A 205 -7.26 14.97 5.58
N ILE A 206 -6.45 15.90 6.09
CA ILE A 206 -5.21 16.36 5.44
C ILE A 206 -4.03 15.77 6.22
N ALA A 207 -3.07 15.18 5.51
CA ALA A 207 -1.81 14.72 6.09
C ALA A 207 -0.81 15.86 6.23
N HIS A 208 -0.30 16.06 7.45
CA HIS A 208 0.74 17.02 7.77
C HIS A 208 1.89 16.33 8.53
N PHE A 209 3.11 16.46 8.04
CA PHE A 209 4.28 15.88 8.66
C PHE A 209 5.07 16.94 9.43
N THR A 210 5.25 16.71 10.73
CA THR A 210 5.98 17.64 11.60
C THR A 210 7.47 17.25 11.73
N ALA A 211 8.25 18.13 12.36
CA ALA A 211 9.65 17.85 12.66
C ALA A 211 9.76 16.65 13.63
N GLY A 212 10.50 15.62 13.22
CA GLY A 212 10.66 14.37 13.98
C GLY A 212 9.89 13.18 13.41
N ASP A 213 9.51 13.24 12.13
CA ASP A 213 8.93 12.11 11.38
C ASP A 213 7.60 11.63 12.00
N ARG A 214 6.77 12.61 12.42
CA ARG A 214 5.42 12.40 12.95
C ARG A 214 4.38 12.81 11.93
N LEU A 215 3.32 12.02 11.80
CA LEU A 215 2.13 12.32 11.02
C LEU A 215 1.06 12.93 11.92
N GLN A 216 0.56 14.09 11.53
CA GLN A 216 -0.68 14.66 12.04
C GLN A 216 -1.75 14.61 10.95
N LEU A 217 -2.96 14.22 11.31
CA LEU A 217 -4.12 14.22 10.42
C LEU A 217 -5.15 15.20 10.97
N THR A 218 -5.63 16.10 10.12
CA THR A 218 -6.67 17.06 10.51
C THR A 218 -7.88 17.04 9.57
N SER A 219 -9.07 17.16 10.13
CA SER A 219 -10.29 17.43 9.35
C SER A 219 -10.56 18.93 9.15
N ASP A 220 -9.79 19.82 9.76
CA ASP A 220 -9.95 21.27 9.60
C ASP A 220 -9.19 21.78 8.37
N HIS A 221 -9.80 21.53 7.20
CA HIS A 221 -9.27 21.95 5.90
C HIS A 221 -9.14 23.48 5.80
N GLU A 222 -10.03 24.24 6.42
CA GLU A 222 -10.02 25.71 6.32
C GLU A 222 -8.80 26.28 7.05
N SER A 223 -8.57 25.85 8.29
CA SER A 223 -7.42 26.26 9.09
C SER A 223 -6.09 25.85 8.47
N TYR A 224 -5.99 24.62 7.95
CA TYR A 224 -4.78 24.15 7.26
C TYR A 224 -4.49 24.99 6.02
N ASN A 225 -5.50 25.20 5.17
CA ASN A 225 -5.30 25.92 3.91
C ASN A 225 -5.03 27.42 4.12
N GLU A 226 -5.62 28.05 5.14
CA GLU A 226 -5.31 29.45 5.49
C GLU A 226 -3.83 29.62 5.86
N GLN A 227 -3.27 28.69 6.64
CA GLN A 227 -1.86 28.69 7.02
C GLN A 227 -0.95 28.38 5.81
N ALA A 228 -1.34 27.42 4.96
CA ALA A 228 -0.61 27.10 3.74
C ALA A 228 -0.57 28.30 2.76
N ASP A 229 -1.68 29.03 2.62
CA ASP A 229 -1.76 30.25 1.84
C ASP A 229 -0.90 31.38 2.44
N GLU A 230 -0.82 31.48 3.77
CA GLU A 230 0.05 32.44 4.45
C GLU A 230 1.54 32.16 4.16
N ILE A 231 1.94 30.88 4.18
CA ILE A 231 3.29 30.43 3.81
C ILE A 231 3.58 30.77 2.36
N ALA A 232 2.70 30.41 1.42
CA ALA A 232 2.89 30.71 0.01
C ALA A 232 3.00 32.22 -0.25
N TYR A 233 2.19 33.03 0.43
CA TYR A 233 2.27 34.49 0.34
C TYR A 233 3.59 35.05 0.89
N PHE A 234 4.08 34.50 2.00
CA PHE A 234 5.35 34.87 2.59
C PHE A 234 6.53 34.55 1.66
N GLU A 235 6.54 33.36 1.07
CA GLU A 235 7.55 32.92 0.10
C GLU A 235 7.56 33.82 -1.13
N GLU A 236 6.38 34.11 -1.73
CA GLU A 236 6.26 35.00 -2.88
C GLU A 236 6.86 36.39 -2.58
N ARG A 237 6.59 36.93 -1.39
CA ARG A 237 7.10 38.24 -0.98
C ARG A 237 8.61 38.22 -0.76
N THR A 238 9.13 37.17 -0.14
CA THR A 238 10.56 37.00 0.15
C THR A 238 11.37 36.79 -1.13
N ASP A 239 10.84 36.03 -2.09
CA ASP A 239 11.40 35.89 -3.44
C ASP A 239 11.39 37.23 -4.17
N GLY A 240 10.29 37.98 -4.10
CA GLY A 240 10.19 39.32 -4.66
C GLY A 240 11.26 40.28 -4.10
N LEU A 241 11.49 40.25 -2.79
CA LEU A 241 12.53 41.05 -2.13
C LEU A 241 13.95 40.62 -2.53
N THR A 242 14.17 39.31 -2.70
CA THR A 242 15.43 38.75 -3.16
C THR A 242 15.74 39.21 -4.58
N VAL A 243 14.77 39.11 -5.49
CA VAL A 243 14.89 39.61 -6.86
C VAL A 243 15.15 41.13 -6.89
N ALA A 244 14.42 41.91 -6.09
CA ALA A 244 14.62 43.35 -5.99
C ALA A 244 16.03 43.73 -5.50
N THR A 245 16.58 42.97 -4.55
CA THR A 245 17.94 43.11 -4.05
C THR A 245 18.97 42.89 -5.16
N ILE A 246 18.85 41.79 -5.91
CA ILE A 246 19.75 41.43 -7.01
C ILE A 246 19.70 42.50 -8.12
N LEU A 247 18.50 42.88 -8.57
CA LEU A 247 18.30 43.88 -9.61
C LEU A 247 18.85 45.25 -9.22
N SER A 248 18.66 45.66 -7.97
CA SER A 248 19.19 46.92 -7.46
C SER A 248 20.73 46.91 -7.42
N GLY A 249 21.33 45.80 -6.96
CA GLY A 249 22.78 45.62 -6.97
C GLY A 249 23.38 45.64 -8.38
N LEU A 250 22.77 44.91 -9.32
CA LEU A 250 23.18 44.89 -10.73
C LEU A 250 23.05 46.28 -11.38
N THR A 251 21.96 47.00 -11.10
CA THR A 251 21.74 48.35 -11.64
C THR A 251 22.78 49.33 -11.10
N ALA A 252 23.08 49.28 -9.79
CA ALA A 252 24.14 50.08 -9.19
C ALA A 252 25.51 49.78 -9.85
N PHE A 253 25.83 48.50 -10.06
CA PHE A 253 27.05 48.07 -10.73
C PHE A 253 27.14 48.59 -12.17
N LEU A 254 26.07 48.45 -12.96
CA LEU A 254 25.99 48.95 -14.34
C LEU A 254 26.12 50.47 -14.41
N LEU A 255 25.49 51.21 -13.50
CA LEU A 255 25.62 52.67 -13.41
C LEU A 255 27.04 53.10 -13.10
N VAL A 256 27.75 52.38 -12.23
CA VAL A 256 29.19 52.60 -12.00
C VAL A 256 29.97 52.32 -13.28
N GLY A 257 29.78 51.17 -13.91
CA GLY A 257 30.46 50.81 -15.17
C GLY A 257 30.28 51.89 -16.25
N MET A 258 29.05 52.35 -16.47
CA MET A 258 28.75 53.39 -17.45
C MET A 258 29.30 54.77 -17.07
N ALA A 259 29.28 55.15 -15.79
CA ALA A 259 29.83 56.43 -15.34
C ALA A 259 31.35 56.54 -15.56
N TYR A 260 32.03 55.39 -15.62
CA TYR A 260 33.47 55.26 -15.78
C TYR A 260 33.90 54.69 -17.14
N LEU A 261 32.98 54.47 -18.09
CA LEU A 261 33.34 54.13 -19.47
C LEU A 261 34.25 55.23 -20.08
N PRO A 262 35.38 54.86 -20.71
CA PRO A 262 36.23 55.82 -21.38
C PRO A 262 35.49 56.44 -22.58
N ARG A 263 35.43 57.78 -22.63
CA ARG A 263 34.91 58.48 -23.81
C ARG A 263 35.90 58.29 -24.96
N LYS A 264 35.47 57.68 -26.05
CA LYS A 264 36.18 57.81 -27.33
C LYS A 264 35.96 59.24 -27.82
N GLU A 265 37.05 60.01 -27.88
CA GLU A 265 37.16 61.18 -28.75
C GLU A 265 37.25 60.72 -30.21
#